data_AF-A0A7V9G8R7-F1
#
_entry.id   AF-A0A7V9G8R7-F1
#
_cell.length_a   1.000
_cell.length_b   1.000
_cell.length_c   1.000
_cell.angle_alpha   90.00
_cell.angle_beta   90.00
_cell.angle_gamma   90.00
#
_symmetry.space_group_name_H-M   'P 1'
#
loop_
_entity.id
_entity.type
_entity.pdbx_description
1 polymer ?
#
loop_
_entity_poly.entity_id
_entity_poly.type
_entity_poly.pdbx_seq_one_letter_code
_entity_poly.pdbx_strand_id
1 'polypeptide(L)'
;MGSLASRFLAVLRSRRLRRILGYGGLALVALVLVAYLFRGPLFARPLGDFAARKLSEAMGGEFAAGAVSGSWLTDAVLIDLRTVRPPTTGPLVNLSWQRLEATYSLIDILRGGPLSGLHSLRIAGLDLEIDLTRPPRERRAGKPDGRPRNPFDLPLDLPALAVSGHLRVRAPVRAGGTATLDVGAFSFVSDGSHAGLTLERLTIPEWGWSQAAYRLRLERPAPETFRISSSESLAGIAL
;
A
#
# COMPACT_ATOMS: atom_id res chain seq x y z
N MET A 1 -37.50 -63.03 -22.31
CA MET A 1 -36.02 -63.17 -22.37
C MET A 1 -35.33 -61.83 -22.69
N GLY A 2 -35.52 -60.78 -21.89
CA GLY A 2 -35.00 -59.43 -22.19
C GLY A 2 -34.34 -58.66 -21.03
N SER A 3 -34.01 -59.33 -19.92
CA SER A 3 -33.64 -58.65 -18.66
C SER A 3 -32.14 -58.70 -18.30
N LEU A 4 -31.35 -59.57 -18.96
CA LEU A 4 -29.92 -59.74 -18.62
C LEU A 4 -28.98 -58.85 -19.46
N ALA A 5 -29.36 -58.49 -20.68
CA ALA A 5 -28.54 -57.66 -21.57
C ALA A 5 -28.48 -56.18 -21.12
N SER A 6 -29.54 -55.66 -20.50
CA SER A 6 -29.62 -54.26 -20.04
C SER A 6 -28.75 -53.98 -18.81
N ARG A 7 -28.55 -54.98 -17.93
CA ARG A 7 -27.70 -54.85 -16.73
C ARG A 7 -26.20 -54.87 -17.06
N PHE A 8 -25.78 -55.59 -18.09
CA PHE A 8 -24.37 -55.64 -18.51
C PHE A 8 -23.90 -54.33 -19.18
N LEU A 9 -24.78 -53.65 -19.92
CA LEU A 9 -24.48 -52.35 -20.54
C LEU A 9 -24.35 -51.21 -19.52
N ALA A 10 -25.09 -51.26 -18.40
CA ALA A 10 -24.99 -50.27 -17.32
C ALA A 10 -23.63 -50.34 -16.57
N VAL A 11 -23.07 -51.54 -16.39
CA VAL A 11 -21.79 -51.74 -15.69
C VAL A 11 -20.58 -51.34 -16.53
N LEU A 12 -20.62 -51.54 -17.85
CA LEU A 12 -19.55 -51.09 -18.75
C LEU A 12 -19.54 -49.55 -18.93
N ARG A 13 -20.72 -48.92 -18.91
CA ARG A 13 -20.86 -47.45 -18.98
C ARG A 13 -20.26 -46.75 -17.75
N SER A 14 -20.37 -47.35 -16.56
CA SER A 14 -19.83 -46.76 -15.31
C SER A 14 -18.29 -46.75 -15.25
N ARG A 15 -17.61 -47.74 -15.83
CA ARG A 15 -16.13 -47.78 -15.88
C ARG A 15 -15.53 -46.77 -16.85
N ARG A 16 -16.15 -46.56 -18.03
CA ARG A 16 -15.72 -45.50 -18.97
C ARG A 16 -16.02 -44.11 -18.44
N LEU A 17 -17.17 -43.91 -17.79
CA LEU A 17 -17.55 -42.62 -17.19
C LEU A 17 -16.61 -42.23 -16.04
N ARG A 18 -16.23 -43.18 -15.16
CA ARG A 18 -15.23 -42.93 -14.10
C ARG A 18 -13.85 -42.55 -14.64
N ARG A 19 -13.42 -43.12 -15.78
CA ARG A 19 -12.16 -42.73 -16.44
C ARG A 19 -12.25 -41.32 -17.01
N ILE A 20 -13.35 -40.96 -17.68
CA ILE A 20 -13.55 -39.60 -18.21
C ILE A 20 -13.60 -38.56 -17.09
N LEU A 21 -14.32 -38.86 -15.99
CA LEU A 21 -14.33 -38.02 -14.79
C LEU A 21 -12.95 -37.91 -14.14
N GLY A 22 -12.18 -39.01 -14.09
CA GLY A 22 -10.82 -39.02 -13.57
C GLY A 22 -9.87 -38.16 -14.41
N TYR A 23 -9.89 -38.29 -15.73
CA TYR A 23 -9.08 -37.45 -16.63
C TYR A 23 -9.54 -35.99 -16.62
N GLY A 24 -10.85 -35.73 -16.52
CA GLY A 24 -11.38 -34.38 -16.38
C GLY A 24 -10.94 -33.70 -15.09
N GLY A 25 -10.98 -34.42 -13.96
CA GLY A 25 -10.44 -33.95 -12.68
C GLY A 25 -8.93 -33.69 -12.74
N LEU A 26 -8.17 -34.60 -13.33
CA LEU A 26 -6.72 -34.44 -13.50
C LEU A 26 -6.37 -33.25 -14.39
N ALA A 27 -7.09 -33.07 -15.50
CA ALA A 27 -6.91 -31.94 -16.41
C ALA A 27 -7.25 -30.62 -15.72
N LEU A 28 -8.29 -30.58 -14.89
CA LEU A 28 -8.63 -29.40 -14.10
C LEU A 28 -7.54 -29.07 -13.08
N VAL A 29 -7.02 -30.07 -12.35
CA VAL A 29 -5.91 -29.88 -11.41
C VAL A 29 -4.65 -29.39 -12.13
N ALA A 30 -4.31 -29.99 -13.27
CA ALA A 30 -3.17 -29.58 -14.08
C ALA A 30 -3.35 -28.15 -14.61
N LEU A 31 -4.54 -27.78 -15.08
CA LEU A 31 -4.86 -26.42 -15.52
C LEU A 31 -4.69 -25.41 -14.38
N VAL A 32 -5.23 -25.72 -13.19
CA VAL A 32 -5.06 -24.87 -12.00
C VAL A 32 -3.59 -24.76 -11.61
N LEU A 33 -2.82 -25.85 -11.71
CA LEU A 33 -1.39 -25.85 -11.41
C LEU A 33 -0.59 -25.00 -12.40
N VAL A 34 -0.90 -25.09 -13.70
CA VAL A 34 -0.29 -24.26 -14.75
C VAL A 34 -0.67 -22.80 -14.55
N ALA A 35 -1.94 -22.50 -14.29
CA ALA A 35 -2.39 -21.16 -13.96
C ALA A 35 -1.67 -20.61 -12.71
N TYR A 36 -1.44 -21.47 -11.70
CA TYR A 36 -0.70 -21.13 -10.50
C TYR A 36 0.80 -20.91 -10.75
N LEU A 37 1.43 -21.70 -11.63
CA LEU A 37 2.85 -21.56 -11.99
C LEU A 37 3.10 -20.32 -12.85
N PHE A 38 2.22 -20.06 -13.82
CA PHE A 38 2.32 -18.90 -14.71
C PHE A 38 1.66 -17.63 -14.14
N ARG A 39 1.16 -17.67 -12.89
CA ARG A 39 0.44 -16.54 -12.26
C ARG A 39 1.28 -15.27 -12.15
N GLY A 40 2.57 -15.40 -11.92
CA GLY A 40 3.50 -14.27 -11.80
C GLY A 40 3.56 -13.46 -13.10
N PRO A 41 4.07 -14.02 -14.21
CA PRO A 41 4.23 -13.26 -15.46
C PRO A 41 2.91 -12.86 -16.12
N LEU A 42 1.84 -13.65 -16.00
CA LEU A 42 0.58 -13.36 -16.70
C LEU A 42 -0.21 -12.20 -16.10
N PHE A 43 -0.18 -12.04 -14.78
CA PHE A 43 -1.03 -11.06 -14.09
C PHE A 43 -0.26 -9.89 -13.47
N ALA A 44 1.08 -9.92 -13.45
CA ALA A 44 1.90 -8.85 -12.91
C ALA A 44 1.63 -7.49 -13.57
N ARG A 45 1.63 -7.44 -14.91
CA ARG A 45 1.45 -6.18 -15.67
C ARG A 45 0.03 -5.60 -15.53
N PRO A 46 -1.04 -6.38 -15.77
CA PRO A 46 -2.41 -5.85 -15.62
C PRO A 46 -2.69 -5.30 -14.22
N LEU A 47 -2.13 -5.91 -13.17
CA LEU A 47 -2.34 -5.47 -11.80
C LEU A 47 -1.58 -4.17 -11.50
N GLY A 48 -0.36 -4.03 -12.01
CA GLY A 48 0.41 -2.78 -11.95
C GLY A 48 -0.34 -1.64 -12.64
N ASP A 49 -0.84 -1.88 -13.86
CA ASP A 49 -1.61 -0.89 -14.62
C ASP A 49 -2.93 -0.53 -13.93
N PHE A 50 -3.56 -1.49 -13.25
CA PHE A 50 -4.76 -1.24 -12.46
C PHE A 50 -4.46 -0.36 -11.25
N ALA A 51 -3.41 -0.68 -10.47
CA ALA A 51 -2.99 0.12 -9.32
C ALA A 51 -2.60 1.55 -9.74
N ALA A 52 -1.81 1.69 -10.81
CA ALA A 52 -1.41 2.97 -11.37
C ALA A 52 -2.61 3.81 -11.85
N ARG A 53 -3.60 3.19 -12.50
CA ARG A 53 -4.85 3.86 -12.88
C ARG A 53 -5.66 4.32 -11.68
N LYS A 54 -5.80 3.49 -10.64
CA LYS A 54 -6.51 3.87 -9.42
C LYS A 54 -5.84 5.02 -8.67
N LEU A 55 -4.50 5.03 -8.63
CA LEU A 55 -3.73 6.16 -8.10
C LEU A 55 -3.90 7.42 -8.96
N SER A 56 -3.92 7.27 -10.29
CA SER A 56 -4.16 8.36 -11.23
C SER A 56 -5.54 8.99 -11.02
N GLU A 57 -6.58 8.17 -10.90
CA GLU A 57 -7.95 8.61 -10.59
C GLU A 57 -8.03 9.31 -9.22
N ALA A 58 -7.42 8.71 -8.19
CA ALA A 58 -7.46 9.22 -6.82
C ALA A 58 -6.69 10.52 -6.65
N MET A 59 -5.51 10.65 -7.26
CA MET A 59 -4.59 11.77 -7.06
C MET A 59 -4.67 12.83 -8.16
N GLY A 60 -5.26 12.53 -9.32
CA GLY A 60 -5.45 13.48 -10.42
C GLY A 60 -4.19 13.71 -11.28
N GLY A 61 -3.23 12.79 -11.22
CA GLY A 61 -2.02 12.77 -12.03
C GLY A 61 -1.93 11.49 -12.88
N GLU A 62 -0.83 11.29 -13.59
CA GLU A 62 -0.53 10.03 -14.29
C GLU A 62 0.60 9.30 -13.57
N PHE A 63 0.37 8.04 -13.22
CA PHE A 63 1.35 7.18 -12.56
C PHE A 63 1.66 5.97 -13.42
N ALA A 64 2.87 5.44 -13.28
CA ALA A 64 3.29 4.18 -13.88
C ALA A 64 3.85 3.26 -12.81
N ALA A 65 3.52 1.98 -12.91
CA ALA A 65 4.09 0.91 -12.11
C ALA A 65 5.00 0.03 -12.98
N GLY A 66 6.14 -0.43 -12.45
CA GLY A 66 7.05 -1.31 -13.17
C GLY A 66 6.56 -2.76 -13.21
N ALA A 67 6.53 -3.40 -12.05
CA ALA A 67 6.15 -4.80 -11.93
C ALA A 67 5.34 -5.07 -10.66
N VAL A 68 4.55 -6.13 -10.69
CA VAL A 68 3.92 -6.69 -9.49
C VAL A 68 4.41 -8.12 -9.30
N SER A 69 4.75 -8.47 -8.08
CA SER A 69 5.20 -9.80 -7.69
C SER A 69 4.57 -10.20 -6.34
N GLY A 70 4.85 -11.41 -5.87
CA GLY A 70 4.29 -11.95 -4.63
C GLY A 70 3.21 -13.01 -4.87
N SER A 71 2.71 -13.58 -3.78
CA SER A 71 1.63 -14.58 -3.82
C SER A 71 0.29 -13.95 -3.47
N TRP A 72 -0.66 -14.03 -4.40
CA TRP A 72 -2.05 -13.55 -4.27
C TRP A 72 -2.79 -13.90 -2.97
N LEU A 73 -2.35 -14.92 -2.25
CA LEU A 73 -2.98 -15.36 -1.00
C LEU A 73 -2.39 -14.70 0.24
N THR A 74 -1.13 -14.27 0.17
CA THR A 74 -0.28 -13.96 1.33
C THR A 74 0.45 -12.62 1.24
N ASP A 75 0.81 -12.18 0.03
CA ASP A 75 1.67 -11.03 -0.16
C ASP A 75 1.53 -10.43 -1.57
N ALA A 76 1.61 -9.11 -1.65
CA ALA A 76 1.70 -8.38 -2.90
C ALA A 76 2.85 -7.38 -2.83
N VAL A 77 3.72 -7.41 -3.84
CA VAL A 77 4.87 -6.53 -3.97
C VAL A 77 4.74 -5.74 -5.25
N LEU A 78 4.52 -4.43 -5.13
CA LEU A 78 4.54 -3.47 -6.22
C LEU A 78 5.93 -2.84 -6.33
N ILE A 79 6.53 -2.92 -7.51
CA ILE A 79 7.90 -2.49 -7.78
C ILE A 79 7.86 -1.29 -8.74
N ASP A 80 8.69 -0.30 -8.46
CA ASP A 80 8.92 0.91 -9.26
C ASP A 80 7.62 1.66 -9.62
N LEU A 81 6.93 2.21 -8.62
CA LEU A 81 5.91 3.21 -8.90
C LEU A 81 6.57 4.58 -9.08
N ARG A 82 6.19 5.30 -10.11
CA ARG A 82 6.62 6.69 -10.32
C ARG A 82 5.49 7.56 -10.88
N THR A 83 5.50 8.83 -10.50
CA THR A 83 4.74 9.88 -11.17
C THR A 83 5.29 10.09 -12.57
N VAL A 84 4.45 9.93 -13.59
CA VAL A 84 4.76 10.28 -14.99
C VAL A 84 4.34 11.71 -15.28
N ARG A 85 3.14 12.08 -14.83
CA ARG A 85 2.64 13.46 -14.89
C ARG A 85 2.12 13.87 -13.52
N PRO A 86 2.66 14.94 -12.91
CA PRO A 86 2.19 15.40 -11.61
C PRO A 86 0.72 15.85 -11.71
N PRO A 87 -0.04 15.72 -10.62
CA PRO A 87 -1.40 16.24 -10.59
C PRO A 87 -1.39 17.75 -10.75
N THR A 88 -2.37 18.27 -11.49
CA THR A 88 -2.51 19.72 -11.74
C THR A 88 -3.09 20.48 -10.55
N THR A 89 -3.68 19.77 -9.58
CA THR A 89 -4.32 20.34 -8.39
C THR A 89 -3.89 19.58 -7.13
N GLY A 90 -3.88 20.28 -6.00
CA GLY A 90 -3.45 19.74 -4.73
C GLY A 90 -1.93 19.84 -4.51
N PRO A 91 -1.49 19.46 -3.31
CA PRO A 91 -0.13 19.73 -2.87
C PRO A 91 0.88 18.68 -3.35
N LEU A 92 0.47 17.58 -3.97
CA LEU A 92 1.41 16.55 -4.41
C LEU A 92 2.15 16.99 -5.68
N VAL A 93 3.48 16.96 -5.67
CA VAL A 93 4.33 17.20 -6.84
C VAL A 93 4.87 15.90 -7.38
N ASN A 94 5.52 15.11 -6.53
CA ASN A 94 6.13 13.84 -6.89
C ASN A 94 5.76 12.78 -5.87
N LEU A 95 5.54 11.56 -6.37
CA LEU A 95 5.35 10.37 -5.56
C LEU A 95 5.94 9.21 -6.33
N SER A 96 7.03 8.68 -5.81
CA SER A 96 7.61 7.45 -6.34
C SER A 96 8.06 6.54 -5.22
N TRP A 97 8.14 5.25 -5.48
CA TRP A 97 8.75 4.30 -4.57
C TRP A 97 9.37 3.15 -5.33
N GLN A 98 10.42 2.57 -4.77
CA GLN A 98 11.11 1.42 -5.37
C GLN A 98 10.33 0.14 -5.11
N ARG A 99 9.82 -0.04 -3.88
CA ARG A 99 9.14 -1.28 -3.47
C ARG A 99 8.07 -1.00 -2.43
N LEU A 100 6.85 -1.41 -2.73
CA LEU A 100 5.73 -1.44 -1.79
C LEU A 100 5.30 -2.89 -1.61
N GLU A 101 5.39 -3.39 -0.39
CA GLU A 101 5.11 -4.77 -0.02
C GLU A 101 3.98 -4.80 1.01
N ALA A 102 2.90 -5.48 0.68
CA ALA A 102 1.76 -5.67 1.54
C ALA A 102 1.66 -7.16 1.87
N THR A 103 1.77 -7.53 3.15
CA THR A 103 1.51 -8.90 3.61
C THR A 103 0.09 -8.96 4.13
N TYR A 104 -0.68 -9.91 3.62
CA TYR A 104 -2.09 -10.08 3.98
C TYR A 104 -2.51 -11.55 3.99
N SER A 105 -3.66 -11.86 4.56
CA SER A 105 -4.27 -13.19 4.53
C SER A 105 -5.60 -13.11 3.79
N LEU A 106 -5.68 -13.72 2.60
CA LEU A 106 -6.93 -13.70 1.82
C LEU A 106 -8.08 -14.39 2.57
N ILE A 107 -7.77 -15.44 3.35
CA ILE A 107 -8.77 -16.16 4.15
C ILE A 107 -9.37 -15.22 5.21
N ASP A 108 -8.54 -14.41 5.86
CA ASP A 108 -9.01 -13.47 6.88
C ASP A 108 -9.78 -12.31 6.26
N ILE A 109 -9.35 -11.81 5.10
CA ILE A 109 -10.12 -10.82 4.32
C ILE A 109 -11.53 -11.34 4.00
N LEU A 110 -11.65 -12.60 3.59
CA LEU A 110 -12.94 -13.23 3.28
C LEU A 110 -13.82 -13.46 4.51
N ARG A 111 -13.24 -13.56 5.72
CA ARG A 111 -13.96 -13.84 6.96
C ARG A 111 -14.29 -12.61 7.79
N GLY A 112 -13.42 -11.61 7.81
CA GLY A 112 -13.48 -10.45 8.72
C GLY A 112 -13.48 -9.09 8.03
N GLY A 113 -13.48 -9.04 6.70
CA GLY A 113 -13.47 -7.81 5.92
C GLY A 113 -12.07 -7.32 5.54
N PRO A 114 -11.98 -6.28 4.68
CA PRO A 114 -10.75 -5.94 3.94
C PRO A 114 -9.55 -5.53 4.79
N LEU A 115 -9.77 -4.97 5.99
CA LEU A 115 -8.69 -4.54 6.88
C LEU A 115 -8.21 -5.65 7.82
N SER A 116 -9.07 -6.64 8.13
CA SER A 116 -8.77 -7.68 9.10
C SER A 116 -7.67 -8.64 8.69
N GLY A 117 -7.46 -8.81 7.38
CA GLY A 117 -6.41 -9.67 6.86
C GLY A 117 -5.14 -8.93 6.47
N LEU A 118 -5.02 -7.60 6.64
CA LEU A 118 -3.78 -6.89 6.33
C LEU A 118 -2.85 -6.95 7.55
N HIS A 119 -1.70 -7.60 7.41
CA HIS A 119 -0.77 -7.79 8.53
C HIS A 119 0.35 -6.77 8.53
N SER A 120 0.92 -6.47 7.36
CA SER A 120 1.98 -5.48 7.23
C SER A 120 1.96 -4.74 5.91
N LEU A 121 2.43 -3.51 5.93
CA LEU A 121 2.67 -2.66 4.77
C LEU A 121 4.07 -2.07 4.89
N ARG A 122 4.92 -2.31 3.90
CA ARG A 122 6.28 -1.80 3.83
C ARG A 122 6.49 -1.01 2.55
N ILE A 123 6.98 0.21 2.66
CA ILE A 123 7.34 1.07 1.54
C ILE A 123 8.82 1.41 1.66
N ALA A 124 9.60 1.03 0.64
CA ALA A 124 11.02 1.29 0.56
C ALA A 124 11.34 2.21 -0.62
N GLY A 125 12.28 3.13 -0.36
CA GLY A 125 12.73 4.10 -1.35
C GLY A 125 11.61 5.05 -1.78
N LEU A 126 10.72 5.43 -0.86
CA LEU A 126 9.68 6.44 -1.10
C LEU A 126 10.35 7.78 -1.40
N ASP A 127 9.97 8.45 -2.46
CA ASP A 127 10.36 9.82 -2.76
C ASP A 127 9.09 10.64 -2.91
N LEU A 128 8.88 11.55 -1.96
CA LEU A 128 7.67 12.33 -1.80
C LEU A 128 8.00 13.81 -1.84
N GLU A 129 7.45 14.50 -2.82
CA GLU A 129 7.56 15.95 -2.95
C GLU A 129 6.17 16.58 -2.82
N ILE A 130 6.06 17.49 -1.86
CA ILE A 130 4.83 18.20 -1.52
C ILE A 130 5.09 19.70 -1.67
N ASP A 131 4.20 20.38 -2.38
CA ASP A 131 4.20 21.83 -2.56
C ASP A 131 2.89 22.42 -2.05
N LEU A 132 2.94 22.92 -0.82
CA LEU A 132 1.82 23.56 -0.14
C LEU A 132 1.50 24.96 -0.70
N THR A 133 2.28 25.46 -1.68
CA THR A 133 1.98 26.73 -2.36
C THR A 133 0.98 26.56 -3.51
N ARG A 134 0.72 25.31 -3.93
CA ARG A 134 -0.24 24.99 -4.98
C ARG A 134 -1.68 25.12 -4.49
N PRO A 135 -2.63 25.44 -5.39
CA PRO A 135 -4.04 25.51 -5.03
C PRO A 135 -4.51 24.13 -4.50
N PRO A 136 -5.24 24.12 -3.38
CA PRO A 136 -5.79 22.88 -2.85
C PRO A 136 -6.73 22.27 -3.88
N ARG A 137 -6.76 20.93 -3.93
CA ARG A 137 -7.72 20.23 -4.79
C ARG A 137 -9.13 20.48 -4.26
N GLU A 138 -10.02 20.96 -5.11
CA GLU A 138 -11.44 21.04 -4.78
C GLU A 138 -11.93 19.64 -4.40
N ARG A 139 -12.33 19.47 -3.13
CA ARG A 139 -13.02 18.25 -2.72
C ARG A 139 -14.31 18.21 -3.52
N ARG A 140 -14.45 17.21 -4.42
CA ARG A 140 -15.77 16.88 -4.97
C ARG A 140 -16.71 16.74 -3.79
N ALA A 141 -17.74 17.58 -3.73
CA ALA A 141 -18.73 17.63 -2.66
C ALA A 141 -19.57 16.35 -2.65
N GLY A 142 -18.98 15.25 -2.20
CA GLY A 142 -19.72 14.09 -1.72
C GLY A 142 -20.37 14.51 -0.40
N LYS A 143 -21.68 14.31 -0.29
CA LYS A 143 -22.47 14.54 0.91
C LYS A 143 -21.70 13.99 2.13
N PRO A 144 -21.35 14.82 3.12
CA PRO A 144 -20.69 14.32 4.32
C PRO A 144 -21.68 13.39 5.02
N ASP A 145 -21.41 12.09 5.03
CA ASP A 145 -22.12 11.15 5.90
C ASP A 145 -21.93 11.66 7.34
N GLY A 146 -23.02 12.13 7.93
CA GLY A 146 -23.06 13.04 9.08
C GLY A 146 -22.60 12.48 10.42
N ARG A 147 -21.38 11.96 10.51
CA ARG A 147 -20.66 11.82 11.77
C ARG A 147 -19.23 12.36 11.58
N PRO A 148 -18.78 13.32 12.40
CA PRO A 148 -17.36 13.62 12.48
C PRO A 148 -16.66 12.36 12.99
N ARG A 149 -16.06 11.58 12.09
CA ARG A 149 -15.14 10.51 12.49
C ARG A 149 -13.99 11.21 13.19
N ASN A 150 -13.80 10.89 14.48
CA ASN A 150 -12.60 11.31 15.18
C ASN A 150 -11.40 10.73 14.40
N PRO A 151 -10.46 11.56 13.91
CA PRO A 151 -9.32 11.06 13.12
C PRO A 151 -8.43 10.08 13.89
N PHE A 152 -8.63 9.98 15.21
CA PHE A 152 -7.95 9.04 16.10
C PHE A 152 -8.73 7.74 16.37
N ASP A 153 -9.93 7.58 15.80
CA ASP A 153 -10.74 6.35 15.86
C ASP A 153 -10.20 5.32 14.85
N LEU A 154 -8.92 5.00 15.03
CA LEU A 154 -8.21 3.99 14.27
C LEU A 154 -8.52 2.63 14.91
N PRO A 155 -8.83 1.58 14.11
CA PRO A 155 -9.00 0.24 14.65
C PRO A 155 -7.76 -0.13 15.49
N LEU A 156 -7.99 -0.81 16.63
CA LEU A 156 -6.91 -1.16 17.56
C LEU A 156 -5.79 -1.97 16.89
N ASP A 157 -6.14 -2.78 15.89
CA ASP A 157 -5.20 -3.59 15.12
C ASP A 157 -4.83 -2.88 13.82
N LEU A 158 -3.98 -1.86 13.93
CA LEU A 158 -3.34 -1.31 12.74
C LEU A 158 -2.31 -2.31 12.21
N PRO A 159 -2.19 -2.48 10.88
CA PRO A 159 -1.14 -3.30 10.31
C PRO A 159 0.23 -2.72 10.67
N ALA A 160 1.23 -3.59 10.77
CA ALA A 160 2.61 -3.15 10.92
C ALA A 160 3.01 -2.31 9.69
N LEU A 161 3.39 -1.06 9.89
CA LEU A 161 3.70 -0.11 8.82
C LEU A 161 5.18 0.26 8.87
N ALA A 162 5.92 0.05 7.78
CA ALA A 162 7.31 0.47 7.68
C ALA A 162 7.52 1.28 6.40
N VAL A 163 7.81 2.57 6.52
CA VAL A 163 8.00 3.49 5.39
C VAL A 163 9.41 4.06 5.48
N SER A 164 10.14 4.09 4.37
CA SER A 164 11.48 4.68 4.31
C SER A 164 11.69 5.38 2.98
N GLY A 165 12.37 6.53 3.01
CA GLY A 165 12.45 7.37 1.83
C GLY A 165 13.09 8.74 2.01
N HIS A 166 12.79 9.62 1.07
CA HIS A 166 13.14 11.04 1.01
C HIS A 166 11.85 11.86 1.01
N LEU A 167 11.88 13.01 1.69
CA LEU A 167 10.73 13.91 1.78
C LEU A 167 11.18 15.33 1.49
N ARG A 168 10.52 15.98 0.53
CA ARG A 168 10.68 17.40 0.27
C ARG A 168 9.34 18.11 0.42
N VAL A 169 9.29 19.12 1.27
CA VAL A 169 8.07 19.92 1.51
C VAL A 169 8.39 21.38 1.25
N ARG A 170 7.73 21.95 0.25
CA ARG A 170 7.72 23.40 0.01
C ARG A 170 6.51 24.01 0.68
N ALA A 171 6.73 25.01 1.52
CA ALA A 171 5.68 25.68 2.28
C ALA A 171 5.78 27.21 2.17
N PRO A 172 4.64 27.94 2.20
CA PRO A 172 4.65 29.38 2.34
C PRO A 172 5.14 29.78 3.74
N VAL A 173 5.92 30.85 3.83
CA VAL A 173 6.44 31.41 5.08
C VAL A 173 5.68 32.71 5.39
N ARG A 174 5.44 33.00 6.68
CA ARG A 174 4.67 34.19 7.12
C ARG A 174 5.16 35.52 6.54
N ALA A 175 6.44 35.63 6.18
CA ALA A 175 7.04 36.82 5.58
C ALA A 175 6.79 36.98 4.06
N GLY A 176 5.89 36.18 3.46
CA GLY A 176 5.56 36.28 2.03
C GLY A 176 6.53 35.55 1.08
N GLY A 177 7.39 34.67 1.62
CA GLY A 177 8.31 33.82 0.85
C GLY A 177 7.89 32.35 0.84
N THR A 178 8.74 31.50 0.25
CA THR A 178 8.62 30.04 0.35
C THR A 178 9.88 29.46 0.97
N ALA A 179 9.73 28.43 1.80
CA ALA A 179 10.85 27.64 2.32
C ALA A 179 10.67 26.18 1.89
N THR A 180 11.79 25.49 1.68
CA THR A 180 11.82 24.07 1.38
C THR A 180 12.47 23.32 2.52
N LEU A 181 11.68 22.47 3.18
CA LEU A 181 12.21 21.44 4.07
C LEU A 181 12.62 20.24 3.22
N ASP A 182 13.90 19.93 3.17
CA ASP A 182 14.43 18.71 2.56
C ASP A 182 14.88 17.76 3.67
N VAL A 183 14.31 16.56 3.68
CA VAL A 183 14.67 15.46 4.55
C VAL A 183 15.38 14.41 3.70
N GLY A 184 16.71 14.43 3.79
CA GLY A 184 17.57 13.58 2.99
C GLY A 184 17.44 12.09 3.29
N ALA A 185 16.88 11.67 4.42
CA ALA A 185 16.32 10.33 4.60
C ALA A 185 15.31 10.32 5.76
N PHE A 186 14.24 9.53 5.65
CA PHE A 186 13.35 9.26 6.77
C PHE A 186 13.00 7.79 6.87
N SER A 187 12.69 7.35 8.08
CA SER A 187 12.08 6.04 8.34
C SER A 187 10.97 6.18 9.37
N PHE A 188 9.78 5.70 9.02
CA PHE A 188 8.67 5.53 9.93
C PHE A 188 8.43 4.03 10.11
N VAL A 189 8.37 3.55 11.34
CA VAL A 189 8.05 2.14 11.65
C VAL A 189 6.97 2.14 12.71
N SER A 190 5.90 1.38 12.51
CA SER A 190 4.82 1.18 13.45
C SER A 190 4.45 -0.30 13.52
N ASP A 191 4.18 -0.80 14.72
CA ASP A 191 3.62 -2.13 14.96
C ASP A 191 2.16 -2.07 15.46
N GLY A 192 1.55 -0.89 15.40
CA GLY A 192 0.22 -0.58 15.95
C GLY A 192 0.25 -0.01 17.36
N SER A 193 1.17 -0.50 18.21
CA SER A 193 1.33 -0.07 19.61
C SER A 193 2.46 0.94 19.83
N HIS A 194 3.51 0.84 19.00
CA HIS A 194 4.65 1.74 18.96
C HIS A 194 4.79 2.29 17.56
N ALA A 195 5.19 3.55 17.46
CA ALA A 195 5.60 4.16 16.20
C ALA A 195 6.89 4.96 16.39
N GLY A 196 7.90 4.69 15.58
CA GLY A 196 9.14 5.45 15.51
C GLY A 196 9.21 6.23 14.21
N LEU A 197 9.63 7.49 14.29
CA LEU A 197 9.98 8.33 13.17
C LEU A 197 11.44 8.78 13.33
N THR A 198 12.28 8.46 12.36
CA THR A 198 13.64 8.97 12.26
C THR A 198 13.73 9.82 11.01
N LEU A 199 14.24 11.03 11.15
CA LEU A 199 14.55 11.97 10.08
C LEU A 199 16.07 12.19 10.08
N GLU A 200 16.69 12.22 8.92
CA GLU A 200 18.13 12.42 8.75
C GLU A 200 18.37 13.45 7.67
N ARG A 201 19.45 14.23 7.84
CA ARG A 201 19.86 15.29 6.92
C ARG A 201 18.71 16.26 6.63
N LEU A 202 18.13 16.82 7.69
CA LEU A 202 17.10 17.84 7.57
C LEU A 202 17.78 19.15 7.18
N THR A 203 17.28 19.80 6.15
CA THR A 203 17.81 21.09 5.71
C THR A 203 16.68 22.04 5.34
N ILE A 204 16.88 23.32 5.64
CA ILE A 204 16.07 24.42 5.13
C ILE A 204 17.06 25.40 4.49
N PRO A 205 17.37 25.22 3.18
CA PRO A 205 18.42 25.95 2.50
C PRO A 205 18.24 27.47 2.57
N GLU A 206 17.00 27.95 2.49
CA GLU A 206 16.67 29.38 2.52
C GLU A 206 17.04 30.05 3.84
N TRP A 207 17.16 29.28 4.91
CA TRP A 207 17.53 29.77 6.25
C TRP A 207 18.95 29.38 6.64
N GLY A 208 19.70 28.71 5.76
CA GLY A 208 21.01 28.15 6.08
C GLY A 208 20.98 27.14 7.24
N TRP A 209 19.81 26.58 7.53
CA TRP A 209 19.60 25.67 8.66
C TRP A 209 19.79 24.23 8.21
N SER A 210 20.52 23.46 9.01
CA SER A 210 20.68 22.02 8.79
C SER A 210 20.79 21.28 10.13
N GLN A 211 20.24 20.08 10.17
CA GLN A 211 20.29 19.19 11.31
C GLN A 211 20.60 17.76 10.82
N ALA A 212 21.61 17.14 11.42
CA ALA A 212 22.11 15.84 10.98
C ALA A 212 21.08 14.71 11.16
N ALA A 213 20.39 14.70 12.29
CA ALA A 213 19.34 13.73 12.60
C ALA A 213 18.30 14.33 13.53
N TYR A 214 17.09 13.79 13.49
CA TYR A 214 16.01 14.02 14.43
C TYR A 214 15.23 12.73 14.62
N ARG A 215 15.12 12.25 15.87
CA ARG A 215 14.37 11.03 16.20
C ARG A 215 13.20 11.32 17.12
N LEU A 216 12.02 10.93 16.67
CA LEU A 216 10.78 11.02 17.41
C LEU A 216 10.19 9.63 17.59
N ARG A 217 9.83 9.30 18.83
CA ARG A 217 9.19 8.04 19.19
C ARG A 217 7.82 8.35 19.79
N LEU A 218 6.79 7.84 19.12
CA LEU A 218 5.43 7.79 19.61
C LEU A 218 5.18 6.42 20.24
N GLU A 219 4.72 6.41 21.47
CA GLU A 219 4.24 5.20 22.15
C GLU A 219 2.76 5.37 22.44
N ARG A 220 1.99 4.30 22.30
CA ARG A 220 0.56 4.29 22.63
C ARG A 220 0.34 3.41 23.86
N PRO A 221 0.63 3.90 25.08
CA PRO A 221 0.49 3.10 26.30
C PRO A 221 -0.96 2.68 26.59
N ALA A 222 -1.95 3.38 26.05
CA ALA A 222 -3.37 3.06 26.13
C ALA A 222 -4.09 3.53 24.86
N PRO A 223 -5.27 2.99 24.49
CA PRO A 223 -5.98 3.31 23.23
C PRO A 223 -6.18 4.82 22.98
N GLU A 224 -6.38 5.59 24.04
CA GLU A 224 -6.61 7.05 23.97
C GLU A 224 -5.40 7.89 24.37
N THR A 225 -4.26 7.27 24.68
CA THR A 225 -3.08 7.99 25.16
C THR A 225 -1.91 7.80 24.20
N PHE A 226 -1.32 8.90 23.76
CA PHE A 226 -0.08 8.91 23.01
C PHE A 226 1.00 9.61 23.84
N ARG A 227 2.15 8.98 23.95
CA ARG A 227 3.35 9.56 24.52
C ARG A 227 4.32 9.86 23.39
N ILE A 228 4.65 11.13 23.22
CA ILE A 228 5.67 11.57 22.26
C ILE A 228 6.95 11.80 23.05
N SER A 229 8.03 11.19 22.59
CA SER A 229 9.38 11.42 23.11
C SER A 229 10.32 11.74 21.95
N SER A 230 11.27 12.64 22.20
CA SER A 230 12.36 12.92 21.27
C SER A 230 13.67 12.71 22.01
N SER A 231 14.65 12.09 21.36
CA SER A 231 16.01 11.97 21.93
C SER A 231 16.86 13.21 21.64
N GLU A 232 16.40 14.10 20.76
CA GLU A 232 17.14 15.26 20.28
C GLU A 232 16.25 16.51 20.34
N SER A 233 16.75 17.59 20.92
CA SER A 233 16.10 18.90 20.79
C SER A 233 16.24 19.38 19.35
N LEU A 234 15.15 19.84 18.73
CA LEU A 234 15.22 20.60 17.47
C LEU A 234 16.12 21.82 17.72
N ALA A 235 17.32 21.81 17.15
CA ALA A 235 18.28 22.87 17.38
C ALA A 235 17.80 24.14 16.66
N GLY A 236 17.48 25.19 17.43
CA GLY A 236 17.40 26.55 16.92
C GLY A 236 16.12 26.95 16.16
N ILE A 237 15.02 26.19 16.26
CA ILE A 237 13.73 26.65 15.72
C ILE A 237 13.04 27.54 16.76
N ALA A 238 13.35 28.83 16.74
CA ALA A 238 12.44 29.84 17.30
C ALA A 238 11.35 30.11 16.24
N LEU A 239 10.17 29.50 16.41
CA LEU A 239 8.97 29.77 15.59
C LEU A 239 8.33 31.12 15.93
#